data_AF-A0A1X7V6G5-F1
#
_entry.id   AF-A0A1X7V6G5-F1
#
_cell.length_a   1.000
_cell.length_b   1.000
_cell.length_c   1.000
_cell.angle_alpha   90.00
_cell.angle_beta   90.00
_cell.angle_gamma   90.00
#
_symmetry.space_group_name_H-M   'P 1'
#
loop_
_entity.id
_entity.type
_entity.pdbx_description
1 polymer ?
#
loop_
_entity_poly.entity_id
_entity_poly.type
_entity_poly.pdbx_seq_one_letter_code
_entity_poly.pdbx_strand_id
1 'polypeptide(L)'
;MSSLVRQTQSTTFKEGQKKAITIFLQKKDVFVIIPTGYGKSLCYASLPLVFDFLKKQQGSIAVVVLPLITLMKGQVQNLFSKGLIAVRIGDCKDEDNIIKGEYQFVL
;
A
#
# COMPACT_ATOMS: atom_id res chain seq x y z
N MET A 1 19.08 32.97 13.23
CA MET A 1 19.61 31.98 12.24
C MET A 1 19.84 30.65 12.94
N SER A 2 18.75 30.05 13.44
CA SER A 2 18.75 28.86 14.28
C SER A 2 17.35 28.23 14.20
N SER A 3 17.30 26.89 14.01
CA SER A 3 16.16 26.01 14.34
C SER A 3 15.18 25.50 13.27
N LEU A 4 15.54 25.37 11.99
CA LEU A 4 14.63 24.75 10.98
C LEU A 4 15.22 23.57 10.17
N VAL A 5 16.22 22.85 10.72
CA VAL A 5 16.83 21.66 10.09
C VAL A 5 16.26 20.33 10.63
N ARG A 6 15.15 20.33 11.40
CA ARG A 6 14.76 19.16 12.22
C ARG A 6 13.43 18.46 11.90
N GLN A 7 12.88 18.55 10.69
CA GLN A 7 11.65 17.82 10.34
C GLN A 7 11.60 17.14 8.97
N THR A 8 12.72 16.98 8.26
CA THR A 8 12.80 16.05 7.13
C THR A 8 13.25 14.68 7.63
N GLN A 9 12.35 13.89 8.20
CA GLN A 9 12.58 12.44 8.26
C GLN A 9 12.63 11.95 6.82
N SER A 10 13.84 11.69 6.32
CA SER A 10 14.06 11.04 5.03
C SER A 10 13.30 9.71 5.02
N THR A 11 12.12 9.68 4.40
CA THR A 11 11.24 8.51 4.26
C THR A 11 11.78 7.59 3.18
N THR A 12 12.98 7.09 3.41
CA THR A 12 13.61 6.12 2.52
C THR A 12 13.15 4.72 2.92
N PHE A 13 12.71 3.91 1.96
CA PHE A 13 12.41 2.50 2.19
C PHE A 13 13.59 1.79 2.85
N LYS A 14 13.31 0.92 3.82
CA LYS A 14 14.32 0.03 4.40
C LYS A 14 14.79 -0.97 3.35
N GLU A 15 15.98 -1.53 3.52
CA GLU A 15 16.60 -2.43 2.53
C GLU A 15 15.69 -3.59 2.12
N GLY A 16 15.07 -4.28 3.09
CA GLY A 16 14.13 -5.38 2.80
C GLY A 16 12.89 -4.94 2.03
N GLN A 17 12.39 -3.73 2.28
CA GLN A 17 11.25 -3.17 1.55
C GLN A 17 11.65 -2.80 0.11
N LYS A 18 12.82 -2.15 -0.06
CA LYS A 18 13.37 -1.82 -1.38
C LYS A 18 13.53 -3.07 -2.23
N LYS A 19 14.14 -4.11 -1.67
CA LYS A 19 14.36 -5.37 -2.38
C LYS A 19 13.05 -6.00 -2.84
N ALA A 20 12.04 -6.03 -1.96
CA ALA A 20 10.72 -6.55 -2.30
C ALA A 20 10.05 -5.75 -3.44
N ILE A 21 10.04 -4.42 -3.34
CA ILE A 21 9.45 -3.54 -4.36
C ILE A 21 10.19 -3.69 -5.69
N THR A 22 11.52 -3.75 -5.69
CA THR A 22 12.31 -3.94 -6.91
C THR A 22 12.00 -5.26 -7.61
N ILE A 23 11.88 -6.37 -6.87
CA ILE A 23 11.53 -7.67 -7.47
C ILE A 23 10.10 -7.64 -8.01
N PHE A 24 9.16 -7.04 -7.27
CA PHE A 24 7.78 -6.85 -7.74
C PHE A 24 7.73 -6.05 -9.06
N LEU A 25 8.50 -4.98 -9.18
CA LEU A 25 8.57 -4.16 -10.39
C LEU A 25 9.13 -4.91 -11.60
N GLN A 26 9.88 -5.99 -11.37
CA GLN A 26 10.32 -6.92 -12.42
C GLN A 26 9.22 -7.92 -12.82
N LYS A 27 7.99 -7.76 -12.31
CA LYS A 27 6.85 -8.66 -12.51
C LYS A 27 7.13 -10.09 -12.03
N LYS A 28 7.85 -10.22 -10.90
CA LYS A 28 8.15 -11.50 -10.26
C LYS A 28 7.42 -11.59 -8.92
N ASP A 29 7.05 -12.81 -8.55
CA ASP A 29 6.51 -13.10 -7.22
C ASP A 29 7.58 -12.87 -6.15
N VAL A 30 7.14 -12.34 -5.00
CA VAL A 30 8.04 -11.97 -3.90
C VAL A 30 7.52 -12.57 -2.60
N PHE A 31 8.33 -13.43 -2.00
CA PHE A 31 8.14 -13.86 -0.63
C PHE A 31 9.00 -13.00 0.31
N VAL A 32 8.35 -12.25 1.21
CA VAL A 32 9.04 -11.28 2.08
C VAL A 32 9.03 -11.75 3.52
N ILE A 33 10.21 -12.05 4.07
CA ILE A 33 10.43 -12.29 5.50
C ILE A 33 11.12 -11.08 6.09
N ILE A 34 10.39 -10.29 6.89
CA ILE A 34 10.93 -9.18 7.68
C ILE A 34 10.34 -9.21 9.09
N PRO A 35 10.99 -8.59 10.11
CA PRO A 35 10.44 -8.55 11.47
C PRO A 35 9.09 -7.82 11.58
N THR A 36 8.34 -8.06 12.65
CA THR A 36 7.19 -7.21 13.03
C THR A 36 7.66 -5.78 13.30
N GLY A 37 6.79 -4.78 13.07
CA GLY A 37 7.18 -3.37 13.17
C GLY A 37 8.13 -2.86 12.06
N TYR A 38 8.66 -3.75 11.20
CA TYR A 38 9.55 -3.35 10.11
C TYR A 38 8.85 -2.52 9.01
N GLY A 39 7.52 -2.52 8.99
CA GLY A 39 6.71 -1.79 8.02
C GLY A 39 6.32 -2.66 6.81
N LYS A 40 5.89 -3.91 7.05
CA LYS A 40 5.33 -4.79 6.00
C LYS A 40 4.21 -4.10 5.23
N SER A 41 3.30 -3.44 5.94
CA SER A 41 2.15 -2.75 5.33
C SER A 41 2.53 -1.61 4.39
N LEU A 42 3.60 -0.89 4.70
CA LEU A 42 4.11 0.15 3.81
C LEU A 42 4.59 -0.45 2.47
N CYS A 43 5.12 -1.67 2.49
CA CYS A 43 5.66 -2.33 1.31
C CYS A 43 4.55 -2.56 0.28
N TYR A 44 3.46 -3.26 0.64
CA TYR A 44 2.35 -3.48 -0.29
C TYR A 44 1.56 -2.20 -0.60
N ALA A 45 1.37 -1.31 0.38
CA ALA A 45 0.64 -0.05 0.17
C ALA A 45 1.33 0.89 -0.83
N SER A 46 2.65 0.79 -0.97
CA SER A 46 3.39 1.57 -1.95
C SER A 46 3.33 1.01 -3.38
N LEU A 47 3.01 -0.29 -3.55
CA LEU A 47 3.12 -0.97 -4.84
C LEU A 47 2.26 -0.35 -5.95
N PRO A 48 0.93 -0.13 -5.79
CA PRO A 48 0.13 0.39 -6.88
C PRO A 48 0.60 1.80 -7.29
N LEU A 49 0.97 2.64 -6.32
CA LEU A 49 1.46 4.00 -6.56
C LEU A 49 2.80 4.01 -7.31
N VAL A 50 3.75 3.18 -6.87
CA VAL A 50 5.07 3.09 -7.49
C VAL A 50 4.96 2.48 -8.89
N PHE A 51 4.08 1.49 -9.06
CA PHE A 51 3.83 0.87 -10.35
C PHE A 51 3.22 1.86 -11.35
N ASP A 52 2.17 2.59 -10.95
CA ASP A 52 1.53 3.62 -11.78
C ASP A 52 2.51 4.73 -12.16
N PHE A 53 3.27 5.25 -11.19
CA PHE A 53 4.29 6.27 -11.42
C PHE A 53 5.35 5.83 -12.43
N LEU A 54 5.92 4.63 -12.29
CA LEU A 54 6.98 4.14 -13.15
C LEU A 54 6.48 3.72 -14.54
N LYS A 55 5.24 3.24 -14.64
CA LYS A 55 4.63 2.83 -15.91
C LYS A 55 3.93 3.99 -16.64
N LYS A 56 3.88 5.19 -16.04
CA LYS A 56 3.16 6.36 -16.57
C LYS A 56 1.70 6.02 -16.90
N GLN A 57 1.08 5.27 -16.01
CA GLN A 57 -0.33 4.85 -16.12
C GLN A 57 -1.07 5.19 -14.83
N GLN A 58 -2.38 4.98 -14.82
CA GLN A 58 -3.23 5.23 -13.66
C GLN A 58 -4.24 4.11 -13.49
N GLY A 59 -4.74 3.95 -12.26
CA GLY A 59 -5.84 3.05 -11.95
C GLY A 59 -5.40 1.64 -11.59
N SER A 60 -4.15 1.42 -11.18
CA SER A 60 -3.76 0.13 -10.64
C SER A 60 -4.45 -0.13 -9.30
N ILE A 61 -5.07 -1.30 -9.19
CA ILE A 61 -5.76 -1.76 -7.98
C ILE A 61 -4.89 -2.81 -7.30
N ALA A 62 -4.67 -2.65 -6.00
CA ALA A 62 -4.00 -3.66 -5.17
C ALA A 62 -5.04 -4.45 -4.36
N VAL A 63 -5.07 -5.77 -4.57
CA VAL A 63 -5.88 -6.70 -3.76
C VAL A 63 -5.05 -7.21 -2.59
N VAL A 64 -5.53 -7.00 -1.36
CA VAL A 64 -4.80 -7.33 -0.13
C VAL A 64 -5.61 -8.32 0.71
N VAL A 65 -5.27 -9.60 0.59
CA VAL A 65 -5.97 -10.67 1.32
C VAL A 65 -5.47 -10.75 2.76
N LEU A 66 -6.38 -10.64 3.73
CA LEU A 66 -6.09 -10.75 5.16
C LEU A 66 -6.97 -11.80 5.84
N PRO A 67 -6.45 -12.53 6.84
CA PRO A 67 -7.19 -13.62 7.49
C PRO A 67 -8.29 -13.13 8.45
N LEU A 68 -8.23 -11.88 8.93
CA LEU A 68 -9.13 -11.38 9.98
C LEU A 68 -9.79 -10.07 9.57
N ILE A 69 -11.12 -9.99 9.75
CA ILE A 69 -11.93 -8.80 9.47
C ILE A 69 -11.46 -7.59 10.28
N THR A 70 -11.09 -7.79 11.55
CA THR A 70 -10.56 -6.71 12.40
C THR A 70 -9.27 -6.11 11.84
N LEU A 71 -8.41 -6.94 11.23
CA LEU A 71 -7.19 -6.46 10.57
C LEU A 71 -7.54 -5.69 9.29
N MET A 72 -8.49 -6.18 8.49
CA MET A 72 -8.96 -5.47 7.29
C MET A 72 -9.46 -4.07 7.63
N LYS A 73 -10.32 -3.93 8.64
CA LYS A 73 -10.83 -2.63 9.09
C LYS A 73 -9.72 -1.67 9.51
N GLY A 74 -8.74 -2.16 10.28
CA GLY A 74 -7.59 -1.36 10.69
C GLY A 74 -6.71 -0.93 9.51
N GLN A 75 -6.54 -1.78 8.49
CA GLN A 75 -5.78 -1.42 7.29
C GLN A 75 -6.51 -0.40 6.42
N VAL A 76 -7.82 -0.53 6.22
CA VAL A 76 -8.63 0.47 5.51
C VAL A 76 -8.49 1.84 6.17
N GLN A 77 -8.64 1.92 7.50
CA GLN A 77 -8.50 3.18 8.23
C GLN A 77 -7.09 3.79 8.10
N ASN A 78 -6.05 2.96 8.17
CA ASN A 78 -4.66 3.40 8.01
C ASN A 78 -4.39 3.92 6.59
N LEU A 79 -4.93 3.26 5.55
CA LEU A 79 -4.82 3.74 4.16
C LEU A 79 -5.57 5.06 3.98
N PHE A 80 -6.79 5.15 4.50
CA PHE A 80 -7.60 6.37 4.43
C PHE A 80 -6.92 7.55 5.13
N SER A 81 -6.30 7.34 6.30
CA SER A 81 -5.53 8.38 7.01
C SER A 81 -4.33 8.94 6.21
N LYS A 82 -3.89 8.22 5.18
CA LYS A 82 -2.81 8.62 4.27
C LYS A 82 -3.35 9.22 2.95
N GLY A 83 -4.65 9.43 2.85
CA GLY A 83 -5.32 9.92 1.64
C GLY A 83 -5.46 8.86 0.54
N LEU A 84 -5.33 7.57 0.88
CA LEU A 84 -5.49 6.47 -0.06
C LEU A 84 -6.90 5.89 0.02
N ILE A 85 -7.46 5.57 -1.15
CA ILE A 85 -8.85 5.10 -1.26
C ILE A 85 -8.85 3.58 -1.18
N ALA A 86 -9.46 3.03 -0.12
CA ALA A 86 -9.48 1.60 0.19
C ALA A 86 -10.87 1.13 0.61
N VAL A 87 -11.25 -0.08 0.21
CA VAL A 87 -12.52 -0.73 0.58
C VAL A 87 -12.28 -2.18 0.97
N ARG A 88 -13.21 -2.75 1.72
CA ARG A 88 -13.20 -4.15 2.11
C ARG A 88 -14.30 -4.92 1.37
N ILE A 89 -14.01 -6.10 0.83
CA ILE A 89 -14.99 -6.99 0.25
C ILE A 89 -15.89 -7.56 1.36
N GLY A 90 -17.20 -7.46 1.16
CA GLY A 90 -18.23 -7.90 2.09
C GLY A 90 -18.91 -6.77 2.88
N ASP A 91 -18.58 -5.50 2.59
CA ASP A 91 -19.51 -4.40 2.80
C ASP A 91 -20.40 -4.37 1.54
N CYS A 92 -21.59 -4.98 1.64
CA CYS A 92 -22.47 -5.42 0.54
C CYS A 92 -23.04 -4.34 -0.40
N LYS A 93 -22.46 -3.13 -0.42
CA LYS A 93 -23.00 -1.97 -1.14
C LYS A 93 -22.07 -1.35 -2.19
N ASP A 94 -20.82 -1.79 -2.29
CA ASP A 94 -19.80 -1.11 -3.12
C ASP A 94 -19.20 -1.98 -4.24
N GLU A 95 -19.81 -3.13 -4.58
CA GLU A 95 -19.29 -4.01 -5.64
C GLU A 95 -19.19 -3.30 -7.00
N ASP A 96 -20.18 -2.48 -7.36
CA ASP A 96 -20.16 -1.70 -8.61
C ASP A 96 -18.99 -0.72 -8.66
N ASN A 97 -18.69 -0.06 -7.54
CA ASN A 97 -17.59 0.91 -7.45
C ASN A 97 -16.22 0.23 -7.47
N ILE A 98 -16.13 -0.98 -6.90
CA ILE A 98 -14.95 -1.85 -7.02
C ILE A 98 -14.71 -2.22 -8.48
N ILE A 99 -15.74 -2.65 -9.22
CA ILE A 99 -15.63 -3.04 -10.64
C ILE A 99 -15.26 -1.84 -11.52
N LYS A 100 -15.76 -0.64 -11.22
CA LYS A 100 -15.40 0.61 -11.91
C LYS A 100 -13.96 1.07 -11.65
N GLY A 101 -13.27 0.48 -10.67
CA GLY A 101 -11.89 0.85 -10.31
C GLY A 101 -11.79 2.15 -9.53
N GLU A 102 -12.80 2.49 -8.74
CA GLU A 102 -12.82 3.71 -7.92
C GLU A 102 -11.91 3.61 -6.67
N TYR A 103 -11.40 2.42 -6.37
CA TYR A 103 -10.52 2.16 -5.22
C TYR A 103 -9.11 1.77 -5.65
N GLN A 104 -8.12 2.26 -4.92
CA GLN A 104 -6.71 1.87 -5.11
C GLN A 104 -6.39 0.56 -4.38
N PHE A 105 -7.14 0.25 -3.32
CA PHE A 105 -6.97 -0.94 -2.50
C PHE A 105 -8.31 -1.64 -2.26
N VAL A 106 -8.30 -2.95 -2.43
CA VAL A 106 -9.44 -3.83 -2.13
C VAL A 106 -8.96 -4.90 -1.16
N LEU A 107 -9.58 -4.97 0.02
CA LEU A 107 -9.17 -5.82 1.13
C LEU A 107 -10.17 -6.95 1.41
#